data_AF-A0A498D654-F1
#
_entry.id   AF-A0A498D654-F1
#
_cell.length_a   1.000
_cell.length_b   1.000
_cell.length_c   1.000
_cell.angle_alpha   90.00
_cell.angle_beta   90.00
_cell.angle_gamma   90.00
#
_symmetry.space_group_name_H-M   'P 1'
#
loop_
_entity.id
_entity.type
_entity.pdbx_description
1 polymer ?
#
loop_
_entity_poly.entity_id
_entity_poly.type
_entity_poly.pdbx_seq_one_letter_code
_entity_poly.pdbx_strand_id
1 'polypeptide(L)'
;MDNFRLVFDTVLELNGTDNIFGIFYVMNLILAIIAYELGFAKKLPIIKKIIVYILLLIGVFILTIFSTVMRMPTVESLIVINLVLGIYRTRLHFQRKAKNQNA
;
A
#
# COMPACT_ATOMS: atom_id res chain seq x y z
N MET A 1 14.36 0.92 20.51
CA MET A 1 12.94 0.88 20.10
C MET A 1 12.98 1.09 18.59
N ASP A 2 13.37 0.07 17.82
CA ASP A 2 13.78 0.20 16.41
C ASP A 2 13.13 -0.88 15.54
N ASN A 3 11.89 -1.26 15.87
CA ASN A 3 11.19 -2.38 15.23
C ASN A 3 10.43 -2.00 13.95
N PHE A 4 10.45 -0.72 13.54
CA PHE A 4 9.67 -0.24 12.39
C PHE A 4 10.38 -0.41 11.04
N ARG A 5 11.63 -0.90 11.03
CA ARG A 5 12.46 -1.08 9.82
C ARG A 5 12.69 -2.55 9.47
N LEU A 6 11.97 -3.47 10.13
CA LEU A 6 12.15 -4.91 9.95
C LEU A 6 12.06 -5.32 8.47
N VAL A 7 11.14 -4.70 7.72
CA VAL A 7 10.98 -5.03 6.30
C VAL A 7 12.13 -4.46 5.49
N PHE A 8 12.54 -3.22 5.76
CA PHE A 8 13.69 -2.60 5.10
C PHE A 8 15.00 -3.36 5.33
N ASP A 9 15.26 -3.76 6.58
CA ASP A 9 16.48 -4.45 6.99
C ASP A 9 16.53 -5.88 6.44
N THR A 10 15.40 -6.60 6.46
CA THR A 10 15.29 -7.96 5.89
C THR A 10 15.54 -7.95 4.38
N VAL A 11 15.00 -6.95 3.66
CA VAL A 11 15.19 -6.84 2.21
C VAL A 11 16.64 -6.52 1.86
N LEU A 12 17.29 -5.66 2.66
CA LEU A 12 18.71 -5.34 2.54
C LEU A 12 19.60 -6.57 2.74
N GLU A 13 19.31 -7.37 3.77
CA GLU A 13 20.11 -8.53 4.14
C GLU A 13 19.98 -9.69 3.15
N LEU A 14 18.80 -9.88 2.55
CA LEU A 14 18.54 -10.99 1.62
C LEU A 14 19.01 -10.75 0.18
N ASN A 15 18.93 -9.51 -0.33
CA ASN A 15 19.16 -9.23 -1.76
C ASN A 15 20.43 -8.41 -2.05
N GLY A 16 21.08 -7.84 -1.03
CA GLY A 16 22.19 -6.90 -1.23
C GLY A 16 21.77 -5.58 -1.89
N THR A 17 22.71 -4.64 -1.99
CA THR A 17 22.44 -3.26 -2.43
C THR A 17 22.16 -3.13 -3.93
N ASP A 18 22.55 -4.12 -4.74
CA ASP A 18 22.60 -4.00 -6.20
C ASP A 18 21.21 -3.86 -6.86
N ASN A 19 20.16 -4.44 -6.26
CA ASN A 19 18.80 -4.41 -6.81
C ASN A 19 17.77 -3.74 -5.89
N ILE A 20 18.24 -3.05 -4.86
CA ILE A 20 17.39 -2.56 -3.78
C ILE A 20 16.31 -1.60 -4.26
N PHE A 21 16.66 -0.72 -5.21
CA PHE A 21 15.75 0.26 -5.77
C PHE A 21 14.59 -0.41 -6.51
N GLY A 22 14.88 -1.42 -7.33
CA GLY A 22 13.87 -2.18 -8.08
C GLY A 22 12.93 -2.95 -7.17
N ILE A 23 13.47 -3.56 -6.12
CA ILE A 23 12.68 -4.32 -5.14
C ILE A 23 11.73 -3.39 -4.37
N PHE A 24 12.24 -2.27 -3.83
CA PHE A 24 11.38 -1.29 -3.15
C PHE A 24 10.36 -0.67 -4.08
N TYR A 25 10.71 -0.44 -5.34
CA TYR A 25 9.78 0.06 -6.34
C TYR A 25 8.61 -0.91 -6.56
N VAL A 26 8.91 -2.18 -6.82
CA VAL A 26 7.88 -3.21 -7.03
C VAL A 26 7.04 -3.42 -5.77
N MET A 27 7.68 -3.45 -4.60
CA MET A 27 6.99 -3.64 -3.33
C MET A 27 6.03 -2.49 -3.04
N ASN A 28 6.51 -1.24 -3.11
CA ASN A 28 5.67 -0.06 -2.95
C ASN A 28 4.56 -0.02 -4.02
N LEU A 29 4.83 -0.46 -5.24
CA LEU A 29 3.82 -0.51 -6.31
C LEU A 29 2.68 -1.46 -5.96
N ILE A 30 3.01 -2.69 -5.55
CA ILE A 30 2.02 -3.70 -5.15
C ILE A 30 1.21 -3.19 -3.96
N LEU A 31 1.87 -2.70 -2.90
CA LEU A 31 1.18 -2.21 -1.71
C LEU A 31 0.30 -0.99 -2.02
N ALA A 32 0.74 -0.10 -2.90
CA ALA A 32 -0.04 1.08 -3.29
C ALA A 32 -1.24 0.71 -4.16
N ILE A 33 -1.13 -0.30 -5.03
CA ILE A 33 -2.26 -0.87 -5.77
C ILE A 33 -3.29 -1.45 -4.80
N ILE A 34 -2.85 -2.22 -3.79
CA ILE A 34 -3.73 -2.75 -2.74
C ILE A 34 -4.40 -1.60 -1.98
N ALA A 35 -3.65 -0.58 -1.58
CA ALA A 35 -4.19 0.58 -0.86
C ALA A 35 -5.23 1.33 -1.69
N TYR A 36 -4.99 1.48 -2.99
CA TYR A 36 -5.96 2.05 -3.91
C TYR A 36 -7.24 1.21 -3.99
N GLU A 37 -7.13 -0.10 -4.16
CA GLU A 37 -8.32 -0.97 -4.22
C GLU A 37 -9.12 -0.98 -2.92
N LEU A 38 -8.42 -0.95 -1.78
CA LEU A 38 -9.03 -0.94 -0.45
C LEU A 38 -9.67 0.43 -0.12
N GLY A 39 -8.99 1.52 -0.43
CA GLY A 39 -9.39 2.89 -0.09
C GLY A 39 -10.53 3.42 -0.96
N PHE A 40 -10.58 3.00 -2.22
CA PHE A 40 -11.69 3.34 -3.09
C PHE A 40 -12.87 2.39 -2.87
N ALA A 41 -13.80 2.82 -2.01
CA ALA A 41 -15.06 2.11 -1.72
C ALA A 41 -16.05 2.09 -2.91
N LYS A 42 -15.76 2.80 -4.01
CA LYS A 42 -16.65 2.94 -5.17
C LYS A 42 -15.98 2.34 -6.41
N LYS A 43 -16.72 1.54 -7.19
CA LYS A 43 -16.23 1.02 -8.48
C LYS A 43 -16.00 2.20 -9.42
N LEU A 44 -14.73 2.52 -9.73
CA LEU A 44 -14.42 3.53 -10.73
C LEU A 44 -14.62 2.95 -12.14
N PRO A 45 -15.10 3.76 -13.11
CA PRO A 45 -15.14 3.36 -14.51
C PRO A 45 -13.71 3.05 -15.02
N ILE A 46 -13.60 2.05 -15.91
CA ILE A 46 -12.34 1.42 -16.34
C ILE A 46 -11.30 2.45 -16.80
N ILE A 47 -11.71 3.46 -17.58
CA ILE A 47 -10.84 4.56 -18.02
C ILE A 47 -10.21 5.32 -16.85
N LYS A 48 -10.98 5.61 -15.79
CA LYS A 48 -10.43 6.33 -14.62
C LYS A 48 -9.46 5.45 -13.83
N LYS A 49 -9.70 4.13 -13.78
CA LYS A 49 -8.78 3.17 -13.17
C LYS A 49 -7.41 3.19 -13.84
N ILE A 50 -7.37 3.21 -15.18
CA ILE A 50 -6.12 3.26 -15.96
C ILE A 50 -5.32 4.53 -15.64
N ILE A 51 -5.98 5.70 -15.63
CA ILE A 51 -5.33 6.98 -15.30
C ILE A 51 -4.72 6.92 -13.89
N VAL A 52 -5.44 6.35 -12.92
CA VAL A 52 -4.92 6.22 -11.56
C VAL A 52 -3.75 5.24 -11.48
N TYR A 53 -3.77 4.12 -12.22
CA TYR A 53 -2.61 3.22 -12.26
C TYR A 53 -1.36 3.88 -12.87
N ILE A 54 -1.52 4.72 -13.89
CA ILE A 54 -0.40 5.52 -14.43
C ILE A 54 0.12 6.50 -13.37
N LEU A 55 -0.80 7.20 -12.68
CA LEU A 55 -0.42 8.13 -11.60
C LEU A 55 0.26 7.40 -10.42
N LEU A 56 -0.19 6.19 -10.08
CA LEU A 56 0.44 5.31 -9.09
C LEU A 56 1.86 4.94 -9.50
N LEU A 57 2.08 4.58 -10.76
CA LEU A 57 3.39 4.19 -11.28
C LEU A 57 4.42 5.34 -11.13
N ILE A 58 3.96 6.57 -11.34
CA ILE A 58 4.75 7.80 -11.14
C ILE A 58 4.90 8.12 -9.63
N GLY A 59 3.83 8.03 -8.86
CA GLY A 59 3.84 8.33 -7.42
C GLY A 59 4.73 7.37 -6.64
N VAL A 60 4.72 6.08 -6.99
CA VAL A 60 5.57 5.05 -6.39
C VAL A 60 7.04 5.27 -6.75
N PHE A 61 7.32 5.80 -7.94
CA PHE A 61 8.70 6.17 -8.30
C PHE A 61 9.24 7.24 -7.34
N ILE A 62 8.43 8.27 -7.08
CA ILE A 62 8.75 9.32 -6.10
C ILE A 62 8.88 8.73 -4.68
N LEU A 63 7.96 7.85 -4.27
CA LEU A 63 8.03 7.17 -2.96
C LEU A 63 9.29 6.32 -2.80
N THR A 64 9.73 5.65 -3.86
CA THR A 64 10.94 4.82 -3.84
C THR A 64 12.18 5.68 -3.64
N ILE A 65 12.24 6.85 -4.30
CA ILE A 65 13.31 7.83 -4.07
C ILE A 65 13.30 8.30 -2.62
N PHE A 66 12.14 8.63 -2.04
CA PHE A 66 12.06 8.98 -0.61
C PHE A 66 12.48 7.83 0.31
N SER A 67 12.10 6.59 -0.02
CA SER A 67 12.46 5.40 0.74
C SER A 67 13.97 5.14 0.71
N THR A 68 14.64 5.36 -0.43
CA THR A 68 16.08 5.11 -0.58
C THR A 68 16.94 6.29 -0.11
N VAL A 69 16.59 7.52 -0.48
CA VAL A 69 17.37 8.75 -0.16
C VAL A 69 17.15 9.18 1.28
N MET A 70 15.89 9.27 1.72
CA MET A 70 15.55 9.68 3.09
C MET A 70 15.48 8.49 4.04
N ARG A 71 15.72 7.27 3.55
CA ARG A 71 15.76 6.04 4.36
C ARG A 71 14.48 5.85 5.20
N MET A 72 13.35 6.34 4.69
CA MET A 72 12.08 6.39 5.41
C MET A 72 11.33 5.05 5.30
N PRO A 73 10.69 4.55 6.39
CA PRO A 73 9.96 3.27 6.39
C PRO A 73 8.60 3.39 5.66
N THR A 74 8.67 3.59 4.34
CA THR A 74 7.50 3.80 3.47
C THR A 74 6.68 2.52 3.32
N VAL A 75 7.36 1.38 3.18
CA VAL A 75 6.72 0.07 3.02
C VAL A 75 5.92 -0.29 4.27
N GLU A 76 6.52 -0.17 5.45
CA GLU A 76 5.86 -0.46 6.72
C GLU A 76 4.65 0.45 6.94
N SER A 77 4.78 1.73 6.59
CA SER A 77 3.66 2.69 6.64
C SER A 77 2.51 2.26 5.71
N LEU A 78 2.81 1.83 4.48
CA LEU A 78 1.80 1.32 3.54
C LEU A 78 1.14 0.03 4.04
N ILE A 79 1.88 -0.86 4.72
CA ILE A 79 1.31 -2.07 5.35
C ILE A 79 0.29 -1.66 6.41
N VAL A 80 0.63 -0.73 7.30
CA VAL A 80 -0.27 -0.26 8.35
C VAL A 80 -1.52 0.39 7.76
N ILE A 81 -1.38 1.24 6.74
CA ILE A 81 -2.51 1.88 6.06
C ILE A 81 -3.44 0.81 5.45
N ASN A 82 -2.88 -0.18 4.75
CA ASN A 82 -3.64 -1.29 4.17
C ASN A 82 -4.39 -2.09 5.23
N LEU A 83 -3.74 -2.38 6.35
CA LEU A 83 -4.35 -3.10 7.47
C LEU A 83 -5.51 -2.32 8.08
N VAL A 84 -5.34 -1.01 8.32
CA VAL A 84 -6.39 -0.13 8.86
C VAL A 84 -7.57 -0.04 7.90
N LEU A 85 -7.33 0.18 6.60
CA LEU A 85 -8.39 0.21 5.58
C LEU A 85 -9.11 -1.12 5.45
N GLY A 86 -8.38 -2.24 5.52
CA GLY A 86 -8.95 -3.59 5.46
C GLY A 86 -9.90 -3.86 6.63
N ILE A 87 -9.49 -3.47 7.85
CA ILE A 87 -10.33 -3.56 9.05
C ILE A 87 -11.56 -2.66 8.91
N TYR A 88 -11.38 -1.40 8.51
CA TYR A 88 -12.48 -0.45 8.34
C TYR A 88 -13.54 -0.96 7.36
N ARG A 89 -13.09 -1.48 6.21
CA ARG A 89 -13.97 -2.01 5.16
C ARG A 89 -14.76 -3.22 5.65
N THR A 90 -14.09 -4.13 6.36
CA THR A 90 -14.73 -5.32 6.94
C THR A 90 -15.80 -4.91 7.95
N ARG A 91 -15.48 -4.00 8.88
CA ARG A 91 -16.44 -3.49 9.88
C ARG A 91 -17.67 -2.83 9.23
N LEU A 92 -17.49 -2.08 8.15
CA LEU A 92 -18.59 -1.40 7.45
C LEU A 92 -19.55 -2.40 6.79
N HIS A 93 -19.04 -3.50 6.22
CA HIS A 93 -19.88 -4.54 5.64
C HIS A 93 -20.71 -5.30 6.70
N PHE A 94 -20.15 -5.55 7.88
CA PHE A 94 -20.88 -6.16 8.99
C PHE A 94 -22.03 -5.28 9.52
N GLN A 95 -21.82 -3.96 9.65
CA GLN A 95 -22.88 -3.04 10.09
C GLN A 95 -24.06 -2.95 9.11
N ARG A 96 -23.81 -3.09 7.81
CA ARG A 96 -24.88 -3.08 6.79
C ARG A 96 -25.70 -4.36 6.81
N LYS A 97 -25.12 -5.51 7.16
CA LYS A 97 -25.87 -6.78 7.32
C LYS A 97 -26.75 -6.78 8.57
N ALA A 98 -26.27 -6.22 9.69
CA ALA A 98 -27.04 -6.17 10.93
C ALA A 98 -28.31 -5.30 10.83
N LYS A 99 -28.32 -4.27 9.98
CA LYS A 99 -29.50 -3.39 9.80
C LYS A 99 -30.60 -4.01 8.93
N ASN A 100 -30.27 -4.94 8.03
CA ASN A 100 -31.23 -5.59 7.13
C ASN A 100 -31.91 -6.84 7.72
N GLN A 101 -31.51 -7.28 8.91
CA GLN A 101 -32.11 -8.45 9.57
C GLN A 101 -33.21 -8.08 10.58
N ASN A 102 -33.40 -6.77 10.86
CA ASN A 102 -34.36 -6.24 11.82
C ASN A 102 -35.45 -5.34 11.18
N ALA A 103 -35.67 -5.45 9.88
CA ALA A 103 -36.76 -4.77 9.14
C ALA A 103 -37.53 -5.83 8.36
#